data_AF-A0AAW0JYW1-F1
#
_entry.id   AF-A0AAW0JYW1-F1
#
_cell.length_a   1.000
_cell.length_b   1.000
_cell.length_c   1.000
_cell.angle_alpha   90.00
_cell.angle_beta   90.00
_cell.angle_gamma   90.00
#
_symmetry.space_group_name_H-M   'P 1'
#
loop_
_entity.id
_entity.type
_entity.pdbx_description
1 polymer ?
#
loop_
_entity_poly.entity_id
_entity_poly.type
_entity_poly.pdbx_seq_one_letter_code
_entity_poly.pdbx_strand_id
1 'polypeptide(L)'
;MNVEFFAQLFEQHALLNFKQDLIDPLNQLSSWTVDGDCCYWLGVVYHNLTTHVHQLHLRSFPDYETEERYEAFKRSMFSGKLNPSLLDLKHLI
;
A
#
# COMPACT_ATOMS: atom_id res chain seq x y z
N MET A 1 15.77 6.22 -24.54
CA MET A 1 14.42 6.75 -24.29
C MET A 1 14.06 6.38 -22.86
N ASN A 2 14.25 7.29 -21.93
CA ASN A 2 13.78 7.12 -20.55
C ASN A 2 12.35 7.67 -20.53
N VAL A 3 11.38 6.77 -20.57
CA VAL A 3 9.99 7.10 -20.27
C VAL A 3 9.87 7.04 -18.76
N GLU A 4 9.71 8.21 -18.13
CA GLU A 4 9.37 8.30 -16.71
C GLU A 4 7.96 7.73 -16.55
N PHE A 5 7.88 6.56 -15.90
CA PHE A 5 6.65 5.81 -15.63
C PHE A 5 5.93 6.41 -14.42
N PHE A 6 5.33 7.58 -14.61
CA PHE A 6 4.54 8.20 -13.53
C PHE A 6 3.28 7.39 -13.29
N ALA A 7 3.10 6.86 -12.07
CA ALA A 7 1.77 6.54 -11.60
C ALA A 7 0.90 7.80 -11.63
N GLN A 8 -0.41 7.62 -11.83
CA GLN A 8 -1.31 8.75 -11.99
C GLN A 8 -1.49 9.46 -10.65
N LEU A 9 -1.32 10.79 -10.63
CA LEU A 9 -1.35 11.62 -9.42
C LEU A 9 -2.59 11.37 -8.54
N PHE A 10 -3.73 11.04 -9.12
CA PHE A 10 -4.93 10.73 -8.35
C PHE A 10 -4.84 9.41 -7.58
N GLU A 11 -4.13 8.41 -8.11
CA GLU A 11 -3.91 7.13 -7.41
C GLU A 11 -2.99 7.34 -6.21
N GLN A 12 -1.96 8.17 -6.36
CA GLN A 12 -1.13 8.61 -5.23
C GLN A 12 -1.98 9.29 -4.14
N HIS A 13 -2.86 10.23 -4.52
CA HIS A 13 -3.74 10.90 -3.56
C HIS A 13 -4.73 9.93 -2.90
N ALA A 14 -5.32 9.01 -3.65
CA ALA A 14 -6.21 7.99 -3.13
C ALA A 14 -5.50 7.09 -2.10
N LEU A 15 -4.27 6.65 -2.41
CA LEU A 15 -3.46 5.85 -1.49
C LEU A 15 -3.06 6.62 -0.23
N LEU A 16 -2.75 7.92 -0.33
CA LEU A 16 -2.46 8.76 0.84
C LEU A 16 -3.70 8.98 1.71
N ASN A 17 -4.87 9.18 1.11
CA ASN A 17 -6.14 9.27 1.84
C ASN A 17 -6.50 7.93 2.50
N PHE A 18 -6.22 6.81 1.83
CA PHE A 18 -6.37 5.48 2.39
C PHE A 18 -5.45 5.27 3.61
N LYS A 19 -4.17 5.67 3.51
CA LYS A 19 -3.21 5.60 4.62
C LYS A 19 -3.65 6.39 5.86
N GLN A 20 -4.30 7.54 5.70
CA GLN A 20 -4.73 8.38 6.84
C GLN A 20 -5.75 7.69 7.76
N ASP A 21 -6.60 6.83 7.21
CA ASP A 21 -7.65 6.12 7.96
C ASP A 21 -7.20 4.74 8.48
N LEU A 22 -6.02 4.29 8.05
CA LEU A 22 -5.40 3.07 8.54
C LEU A 22 -4.64 3.33 9.84
N ILE A 23 -4.80 2.39 10.77
CA ILE A 23 -3.89 2.24 11.90
C ILE A 23 -2.80 1.26 11.45
N ASP A 24 -1.57 1.74 11.39
CA ASP A 24 -0.36 1.01 10.99
C ASP A 24 0.62 0.91 12.17
N PRO A 25 0.51 -0.12 13.03
CA PRO A 25 1.27 -0.20 14.27
C PRO A 25 2.79 -0.27 14.08
N LEU A 26 3.25 -0.73 12.90
CA LEU A 26 4.66 -0.94 12.59
C LEU A 26 5.21 0.06 11.56
N ASN A 27 4.43 1.07 11.17
CA ASN A 27 4.84 2.06 10.17
C ASN A 27 5.30 1.43 8.84
N GLN A 28 4.63 0.35 8.43
CA GLN A 28 4.86 -0.38 7.18
C GLN A 28 4.63 0.49 5.95
N LEU A 29 3.75 1.50 6.03
CA LEU A 29 3.45 2.45 4.96
C LEU A 29 4.34 3.70 5.02
N SER A 30 5.47 3.66 5.71
CA SER A 30 6.41 4.79 5.84
C SER A 30 6.92 5.34 4.50
N SER A 31 7.06 4.47 3.49
CA SER A 31 7.48 4.88 2.14
C SER A 31 6.42 5.69 1.38
N TRP A 32 5.16 5.68 1.83
CA TRP A 32 4.06 6.38 1.17
C TRP A 32 4.08 7.87 1.54
N THR A 33 4.68 8.70 0.69
CA THR A 33 4.93 10.13 0.94
C THR A 33 4.41 11.03 -0.19
N VAL A 34 4.14 12.29 0.12
CA VAL A 34 3.66 13.27 -0.88
C VAL A 34 4.71 13.53 -1.96
N ASP A 35 5.99 13.55 -1.59
CA ASP A 35 7.10 13.93 -2.47
C ASP A 35 7.68 12.75 -3.28
N GLY A 36 7.09 11.55 -3.19
CA GLY A 36 7.57 10.33 -3.85
C GLY A 36 6.61 9.79 -4.89
N ASP A 37 7.15 9.11 -5.90
CA ASP A 37 6.36 8.35 -6.87
C ASP A 37 5.85 7.05 -6.23
N CYS A 38 4.52 6.86 -6.24
CA CYS A 38 3.90 5.70 -5.62
C CYS A 38 4.23 4.38 -6.30
N CYS A 39 4.77 4.39 -7.52
CA CYS A 39 5.37 3.22 -8.17
C CYS A 39 6.50 2.57 -7.35
N TYR A 40 7.16 3.33 -6.47
CA TYR A 40 8.27 2.85 -5.64
C TYR A 40 7.88 2.64 -4.18
N TRP A 41 6.62 2.84 -3.83
CA TRP A 41 6.16 2.60 -2.48
C TRP A 41 6.12 1.11 -2.15
N LEU A 42 6.55 0.77 -0.94
CA LEU A 42 6.53 -0.61 -0.48
C LEU A 42 5.09 -1.15 -0.51
N GLY A 43 4.94 -2.34 -1.08
CA GLY A 43 3.65 -3.02 -1.20
C GLY A 43 2.76 -2.50 -2.32
N VAL A 44 3.14 -1.45 -3.06
CA VAL A 44 2.40 -1.02 -4.25
C VAL A 44 2.95 -1.77 -5.47
N VAL A 45 2.07 -2.46 -6.19
CA VAL A 45 2.40 -3.08 -7.47
C VAL A 45 1.63 -2.33 -8.55
N TYR A 46 2.34 -1.70 -9.46
CA TYR A 46 1.75 -1.06 -10.62
C TYR A 46 1.84 -1.97 -11.85
N HIS A 47 0.89 -1.80 -12.78
CA HIS A 47 0.94 -2.44 -14.07
C HIS A 47 1.75 -1.59 -15.04
N ASN A 48 2.89 -2.12 -15.49
CA ASN A 48 3.90 -1.45 -16.30
C ASN A 48 3.42 -0.98 -17.69
N LEU A 49 2.36 -1.55 -18.25
CA LEU A 49 1.80 -1.09 -19.52
C LEU A 49 0.74 0.00 -19.38
N THR A 50 -0.01 -0.03 -18.28
CA THR A 50 -1.15 0.89 -18.07
C THR A 50 -0.80 2.01 -17.08
N THR A 51 0.38 1.94 -16.45
CA THR A 51 0.89 2.91 -15.46
C THR A 51 -0.09 3.15 -14.32
N HIS A 52 -0.82 2.11 -13.93
CA HIS A 52 -1.86 2.16 -12.90
C HIS A 52 -1.51 1.24 -11.75
N VAL A 53 -1.90 1.63 -10.54
CA VAL A 53 -1.84 0.75 -9.36
C VAL A 53 -2.73 -0.47 -9.60
N HIS A 54 -2.13 -1.66 -9.48
CA HIS A 54 -2.76 -2.93 -9.79
C HIS A 54 -2.99 -3.80 -8.54
N GLN A 55 -2.06 -3.79 -7.58
CA GLN A 55 -2.20 -4.54 -6.33
C GLN A 55 -1.62 -3.77 -5.15
N LEU A 56 -2.18 -4.03 -3.96
CA LEU A 56 -1.67 -3.57 -2.68
C LEU A 56 -1.35 -4.75 -1.77
N HIS A 57 -0.07 -4.95 -1.47
CA HIS A 57 0.42 -5.98 -0.57
C HIS A 57 0.59 -5.39 0.83
N LEU A 58 -0.51 -5.42 1.59
CA LEU A 58 -0.59 -4.89 2.97
C LEU A 58 -0.39 -5.96 4.05
N ARG A 59 -0.01 -7.18 3.68
CA ARG A 59 0.18 -8.27 4.65
C ARG A 59 1.56 -8.87 4.47
N SER A 60 2.28 -9.00 5.58
CA SER A 60 3.34 -10.00 5.68
C SER A 60 2.69 -11.30 6.14
N PHE A 61 2.94 -12.42 5.45
CA PHE A 61 2.53 -13.75 5.92
C PHE A 61 3.73 -14.40 6.60
N PRO A 62 3.82 -14.36 7.94
CA PRO A 62 4.87 -15.09 8.63
C PRO A 62 4.54 -16.57 8.68
N ASP A 63 5.59 -17.37 8.78
CA ASP A 63 5.48 -18.78 9.16
C ASP A 63 5.21 -18.86 10.67
N TYR A 64 4.02 -19.33 11.03
CA TYR A 64 3.48 -19.34 12.40
C TYR A 64 4.00 -20.53 13.22
N GLU A 65 5.31 -20.74 13.21
CA GLU A 65 5.93 -21.88 13.88
C GLU A 65 5.91 -21.73 15.42
N THR A 66 5.75 -20.52 15.96
CA THR A 66 5.74 -20.25 17.40
C THR A 66 4.66 -19.23 17.82
N GLU A 67 4.26 -19.28 19.10
CA GLU A 67 3.29 -18.35 19.69
C GLU A 67 3.81 -16.91 19.68
N GLU A 68 5.11 -16.70 19.90
CA GLU A 68 5.70 -15.35 19.83
C GLU A 68 5.57 -14.75 18.43
N ARG A 69 5.78 -15.55 17.38
CA ARG A 69 5.60 -15.11 15.99
C ARG A 69 4.13 -14.80 15.68
N TYR A 70 3.21 -15.62 16.19
CA TYR A 70 1.78 -15.36 16.05
C TYR A 70 1.34 -14.06 16.72
N GLU A 71 1.82 -13.78 17.93
CA GLU A 71 1.52 -12.52 18.61
C GLU A 71 2.18 -11.32 17.95
N ALA A 72 3.41 -11.47 17.43
CA ALA A 72 4.06 -10.43 16.63
C ALA A 72 3.25 -10.12 15.36
N PHE A 73 2.77 -11.14 14.65
CA PHE A 73 1.88 -10.99 13.49
C PHE A 73 0.58 -10.26 13.84
N LYS A 74 -0.07 -10.66 14.93
CA LYS A 74 -1.31 -9.99 15.38
C LYS A 74 -1.08 -8.50 15.62
N ARG A 75 0.07 -8.13 16.20
CA ARG A 75 0.45 -6.74 16.45
C ARG A 75 0.83 -5.98 15.16
N SER A 76 1.23 -6.69 14.10
CA SER A 76 1.55 -6.08 12.81
C SER A 76 0.35 -5.81 11.92
N MET A 77 -0.82 -6.38 12.25
CA MET A 77 -2.01 -6.22 11.40
C MET A 77 -2.48 -4.77 11.36
N PHE A 78 -2.75 -4.31 10.14
CA PHE A 78 -3.47 -3.06 9.93
C PHE A 78 -4.88 -3.13 10.54
N SER A 79 -5.32 -2.02 11.11
CA SER A 79 -6.69 -1.83 11.58
C SER A 79 -7.18 -0.43 11.20
N GLY A 80 -8.29 0.03 11.78
CA GLY A 80 -8.89 1.32 11.42
C GLY A 80 -10.04 1.17 10.42
N LYS A 81 -10.20 2.16 9.53
CA LYS A 81 -11.33 2.23 8.60
C LYS A 81 -10.85 2.02 7.17
N LEU A 82 -11.68 1.33 6.39
CA LEU A 82 -11.49 1.28 4.95
C LEU A 82 -11.95 2.63 4.36
N ASN A 83 -11.00 3.42 3.86
CA ASN A 83 -11.31 4.70 3.25
C ASN A 83 -11.95 4.50 1.85
N PRO A 84 -13.08 5.17 1.53
CA PRO A 84 -13.73 5.08 0.23
C PRO A 84 -12.86 5.50 -0.97
N SER A 85 -11.78 6.26 -0.77
CA SER A 85 -10.82 6.61 -1.82
C SER A 85 -10.22 5.41 -2.55
N LEU A 86 -10.24 4.21 -1.96
CA LEU A 86 -9.87 2.98 -2.69
C LEU A 86 -10.73 2.75 -3.94
N LEU A 87 -11.96 3.28 -4.00
CA LEU A 87 -12.82 3.21 -5.18
C LEU A 87 -12.27 3.99 -6.39
N ASP A 88 -11.35 4.93 -6.16
CA ASP A 88 -10.69 5.70 -7.22
C ASP A 88 -9.58 4.88 -7.91
N LEU A 89 -9.11 3.78 -7.29
CA LEU A 89 -8.13 2.86 -7.84
C LEU A 89 -8.80 1.83 -8.75
N LYS A 90 -9.25 2.26 -9.93
CA LYS A 90 -10.10 1.47 -10.85
C LYS A 90 -9.45 0.20 -11.42
N HIS A 91 -8.13 0.08 -11.31
CA HIS A 91 -7.35 -1.04 -11.82
C HIS A 91 -6.84 -1.98 -10.72
N LEU A 92 -7.19 -1.68 -9.46
CA LEU A 92 -6.89 -2.51 -8.30
C LEU A 92 -7.72 -3.79 -8.35
N ILE A 93 -7.07 -4.94 -8.20
CA ILE A 93 -7.71 -6.28 -8.19
C ILE A 93 -7.65 -6.95 -6.81
#